data_AF-A0A6L9Y2G6-F1
#
_entry.id   AF-A0A6L9Y2G6-F1
#
_cell.length_a   1.000
_cell.length_b   1.000
_cell.length_c   1.000
_cell.angle_alpha   90.00
_cell.angle_beta   90.00
_cell.angle_gamma   90.00
#
_symmetry.space_group_name_H-M   'P 1'
#
loop_
_entity.id
_entity.type
_entity.pdbx_description
1 polymer ?
#
loop_
_entity_poly.entity_id
_entity_poly.type
_entity_poly.pdbx_seq_one_letter_code
_entity_poly.pdbx_strand_id
1 'polypeptide(L)'
;MPQIRVRDAALYLGVSDDTVRRWIDAGTLESSRDDAGRTVVDGLALAQLARDNAVLPPDPSEVGRSARNRFVGLVTNILMDTVMAQVELQCGPHRVVSLMSSEAVRELGLEPGSVAVAVVKATTVIVETPPGKD
;
A
#
# COMPACT_ATOMS: atom_id res chain seq x y z
N MET A 1 -19.81 7.79 -10.91
CA MET A 1 -18.65 7.25 -10.19
C MET A 1 -17.42 7.32 -11.10
N PRO A 2 -16.21 7.51 -10.57
CA PRO A 2 -15.01 7.65 -11.39
C PRO A 2 -14.80 6.39 -12.24
N GLN A 3 -14.65 6.58 -13.55
CA GLN A 3 -14.36 5.52 -14.51
C GLN A 3 -12.84 5.40 -14.66
N ILE A 4 -12.29 4.21 -14.44
CA ILE A 4 -10.84 3.95 -14.47
C ILE A 4 -10.53 3.06 -15.68
N ARG A 5 -9.58 3.48 -16.51
CA ARG A 5 -9.16 2.66 -17.66
C ARG A 5 -8.46 1.39 -17.17
N VAL A 6 -8.60 0.30 -17.91
CA VAL A 6 -7.96 -0.99 -17.59
C VAL A 6 -6.46 -0.86 -17.29
N ARG A 7 -5.74 -0.06 -18.08
CA ARG A 7 -4.32 0.23 -17.84
C ARG A 7 -4.06 0.90 -16.50
N ASP A 8 -4.84 1.91 -16.17
CA ASP A 8 -4.68 2.67 -14.93
C ASP A 8 -5.08 1.80 -13.72
N ALA A 9 -6.13 0.98 -13.87
CA ALA A 9 -6.53 -0.01 -12.88
C ALA A 9 -5.43 -1.04 -12.61
N ALA A 10 -4.82 -1.58 -13.66
CA ALA A 10 -3.71 -2.53 -13.55
C ALA A 10 -2.51 -1.91 -12.81
N LEU A 11 -2.16 -0.67 -13.18
CA LEU A 11 -1.11 0.10 -12.52
C LEU A 11 -1.40 0.30 -11.02
N TYR A 12 -2.61 0.74 -10.66
CA TYR A 12 -2.98 1.00 -9.26
C TYR A 12 -3.03 -0.26 -8.41
N LEU A 13 -3.36 -1.41 -9.00
CA LEU A 13 -3.42 -2.68 -8.30
C LEU A 13 -2.10 -3.46 -8.33
N GLY A 14 -1.06 -2.96 -9.02
CA GLY A 14 0.23 -3.64 -9.14
C GLY A 14 0.16 -4.96 -9.90
N VAL A 15 -0.79 -5.10 -10.84
CA VAL A 15 -0.99 -6.29 -11.67
C VAL A 15 -0.86 -5.96 -13.15
N SER A 16 -0.89 -6.97 -14.03
CA SER A 16 -0.89 -6.74 -15.47
C SER A 16 -2.26 -6.33 -16.01
N ASP A 17 -2.29 -5.60 -17.13
CA ASP A 17 -3.53 -5.31 -17.87
C ASP A 17 -4.34 -6.58 -18.15
N ASP A 18 -3.65 -7.69 -18.43
CA ASP A 18 -4.27 -8.98 -18.74
C ASP A 18 -4.97 -9.59 -17.53
N THR A 19 -4.42 -9.39 -16.33
CA THR A 19 -5.06 -9.77 -15.06
C THR A 19 -6.39 -9.04 -14.88
N VAL A 20 -6.42 -7.73 -15.15
CA VAL A 20 -7.65 -6.93 -15.06
C VAL A 20 -8.67 -7.37 -16.11
N ARG A 21 -8.24 -7.64 -17.36
CA ARG A 21 -9.13 -8.18 -18.40
C ARG A 21 -9.72 -9.53 -18.00
N ARG A 22 -8.92 -10.43 -17.42
CA ARG A 22 -9.40 -11.72 -16.92
C ARG A 22 -10.45 -11.57 -15.82
N TRP A 23 -10.33 -10.57 -14.94
CA TRP A 23 -11.37 -10.30 -13.94
C TRP A 23 -12.66 -9.75 -14.56
N ILE A 24 -12.56 -8.97 -15.64
CA ILE A 24 -13.73 -8.53 -16.39
C ILE A 24 -14.40 -9.73 -17.07
N ASP A 25 -13.64 -10.57 -17.76
CA ASP A 25 -14.16 -11.74 -18.46
C ASP A 25 -14.79 -12.76 -17.50
N ALA A 26 -14.25 -12.86 -16.28
CA ALA A 26 -14.79 -13.69 -15.20
C ALA A 26 -16.00 -13.06 -14.48
N GLY A 27 -16.43 -11.85 -14.85
CA GLY A 27 -17.54 -11.14 -14.20
C GLY A 27 -17.22 -10.60 -12.80
N THR A 28 -15.94 -10.60 -12.40
CA THR A 28 -15.48 -10.03 -11.11
C THR A 28 -15.45 -8.51 -11.13
N LEU A 29 -15.24 -7.90 -12.30
CA LEU A 29 -15.38 -6.46 -12.52
C LEU A 29 -16.32 -6.21 -13.70
N GLU A 30 -17.36 -5.42 -13.49
CA GLU A 30 -18.13 -4.87 -14.61
C GLU A 30 -17.30 -3.84 -15.37
N SER A 31 -17.45 -3.81 -16.69
CA SER A 31 -16.76 -2.85 -17.56
C SER A 31 -17.73 -2.16 -18.50
N SER A 32 -17.36 -0.94 -18.90
CA SER A 32 -18.06 -0.15 -19.90
C SER A 32 -17.05 0.50 -20.87
N ARG A 33 -17.55 1.29 -21.82
CA ARG A 33 -16.74 2.06 -22.77
C ARG A 33 -16.85 3.53 -22.40
N ASP A 34 -15.71 4.23 -22.32
CA ASP A 34 -15.72 5.69 -22.19
C ASP A 34 -16.05 6.39 -23.53
N ASP A 35 -16.14 7.72 -23.51
CA ASP A 35 -16.48 8.53 -24.69
C ASP A 35 -15.50 8.36 -25.86
N ALA A 36 -14.29 7.82 -25.60
CA ALA A 36 -13.28 7.52 -26.61
C ALA A 36 -13.24 6.03 -26.99
N GLY A 37 -14.23 5.23 -26.56
CA GLY A 37 -14.34 3.80 -26.86
C GLY A 37 -13.38 2.90 -26.08
N ARG A 38 -12.72 3.41 -25.03
CA ARG A 38 -11.76 2.63 -24.22
C ARG A 38 -12.49 1.87 -23.12
N THR A 39 -12.04 0.65 -22.83
CA THR A 39 -12.58 -0.13 -21.70
C THR A 39 -12.23 0.54 -20.37
N VAL A 40 -13.26 0.82 -19.59
CA VAL A 40 -13.17 1.39 -18.25
C VAL A 40 -13.95 0.52 -17.26
N VAL A 41 -13.53 0.53 -16.01
CA VAL A 41 -14.19 -0.13 -14.88
C VAL A 41 -14.60 0.92 -13.85
N ASP A 42 -15.61 0.59 -13.06
CA ASP A 42 -16.02 1.45 -11.95
C ASP A 42 -14.94 1.49 -10.86
N GLY A 43 -14.54 2.70 -10.46
CA GLY A 43 -13.48 2.89 -9.48
C GLY A 43 -13.82 2.41 -8.07
N LEU A 44 -15.10 2.40 -7.66
CA LEU A 44 -15.51 1.89 -6.35
C LEU A 44 -15.44 0.36 -6.34
N ALA A 45 -15.96 -0.30 -7.38
CA ALA A 45 -15.85 -1.74 -7.55
C ALA A 45 -14.38 -2.19 -7.60
N LEU A 46 -13.53 -1.45 -8.30
CA LEU A 46 -12.09 -1.70 -8.34
C LEU A 46 -11.45 -1.59 -6.95
N ALA A 47 -11.78 -0.55 -6.18
CA ALA A 47 -11.26 -0.36 -4.82
C ALA A 47 -11.74 -1.45 -3.85
N GLN A 48 -12.97 -1.92 -3.99
CA GLN A 48 -13.49 -3.04 -3.20
C GLN A 48 -12.75 -4.33 -3.52
N LEU A 49 -12.55 -4.64 -4.81
CA LEU A 49 -11.77 -5.79 -5.24
C LEU A 49 -10.32 -5.72 -4.74
N ALA A 50 -9.70 -4.53 -4.78
CA ALA A 50 -8.36 -4.30 -4.25
C ALA A 50 -8.26 -4.67 -2.77
N ARG A 51 -9.26 -4.28 -1.98
CA ARG A 51 -9.33 -4.56 -0.55
C ARG A 51 -9.52 -6.05 -0.29
N ASP A 52 -10.40 -6.70 -1.03
CA ASP A 52 -10.72 -8.11 -0.83
C ASP A 52 -9.56 -9.02 -1.27
N ASN A 53 -8.75 -8.57 -2.23
CA ASN A 53 -7.53 -9.25 -2.69
C ASN A 53 -6.26 -8.87 -1.92
N ALA A 54 -6.34 -7.98 -0.93
CA ALA A 54 -5.17 -7.54 -0.17
C ALA A 54 -4.63 -8.68 0.71
N VAL A 55 -3.65 -9.42 0.19
CA VAL A 55 -2.89 -10.39 0.98
C VAL A 55 -1.90 -9.63 1.85
N LEU A 56 -2.28 -9.39 3.10
CA LEU A 56 -1.37 -8.83 4.10
C LEU A 56 -0.51 -9.96 4.68
N PRO A 57 0.82 -9.77 4.82
CA PRO A 57 1.64 -10.68 5.61
C PRO A 57 1.07 -10.81 7.03
N PRO A 58 1.19 -11.98 7.67
CA PRO A 58 0.81 -12.11 9.07
C PRO A 58 1.57 -11.08 9.91
N ASP A 59 0.83 -10.33 10.72
CA ASP A 59 1.42 -9.37 11.65
C ASP A 59 1.98 -10.13 12.85
N PRO A 60 3.29 -10.05 13.13
CA PRO A 60 3.90 -10.81 14.23
C PRO A 60 3.56 -10.24 15.63
N SER A 61 2.79 -9.15 15.76
CA SER A 61 2.49 -8.55 17.06
C SER A 61 1.13 -9.00 17.64
N GLU A 62 1.12 -9.44 18.90
CA GLU A 62 -0.10 -9.93 19.61
C GLU A 62 -0.85 -8.85 20.43
N VAL A 63 -0.71 -7.55 20.13
CA VAL A 63 -1.23 -6.47 21.00
C VAL A 63 -2.52 -5.82 20.44
N GLY A 64 -3.57 -5.68 21.27
CA GLY A 64 -4.81 -4.97 20.92
C GLY A 64 -4.62 -3.45 20.80
N ARG A 65 -4.95 -2.84 19.64
CA ARG A 65 -4.51 -1.46 19.32
C ARG A 65 -5.46 -0.66 18.41
N SER A 66 -5.36 0.68 18.51
CA SER A 66 -6.20 1.68 17.81
C SER A 66 -5.61 2.22 16.50
N ALA A 67 -4.31 2.04 16.25
CA ALA A 67 -3.65 2.47 15.02
C ALA A 67 -4.05 1.54 13.85
N ARG A 68 -4.57 2.13 12.76
CA ARG A 68 -5.20 1.40 11.66
C ARG A 68 -4.23 1.04 10.51
N ASN A 69 -3.16 1.81 10.33
CA ASN A 69 -2.19 1.57 9.25
C ASN A 69 -0.99 0.81 9.81
N ARG A 70 -0.82 -0.42 9.32
CA ARG A 70 0.26 -1.31 9.76
C ARG A 70 0.89 -1.93 8.53
N PHE A 71 2.20 -1.80 8.41
CA PHE A 71 2.97 -2.26 7.27
C PHE A 71 4.04 -3.22 7.77
N VAL A 72 3.78 -4.52 7.62
CA VAL A 72 4.77 -5.56 7.90
C VAL A 72 5.81 -5.51 6.77
N GLY A 73 7.09 -5.49 7.13
CA GLY A 73 8.16 -5.42 6.15
C GLY A 73 9.50 -5.85 6.71
N LEU A 74 10.51 -5.80 5.84
CA LEU A 74 11.90 -6.05 6.18
C LEU A 74 12.63 -4.72 6.30
N VAL A 75 13.43 -4.55 7.35
CA VAL A 75 14.34 -3.43 7.47
C VAL A 75 15.38 -3.51 6.36
N THR A 76 15.48 -2.49 5.51
CA THR A 76 16.43 -2.45 4.39
C THR A 76 17.65 -1.59 4.71
N ASN A 77 17.49 -0.58 5.55
CA ASN A 77 18.57 0.34 5.91
C ASN A 77 18.32 1.01 7.27
N ILE A 78 19.40 1.34 7.97
CA ILE A 78 19.38 2.11 9.21
C ILE A 78 20.50 3.16 9.12
N LEU A 79 20.12 4.44 9.17
CA LEU A 79 21.05 5.56 9.35
C LEU A 79 20.86 6.10 10.77
N MET A 80 21.91 6.11 11.57
CA MET A 80 21.80 6.47 12.99
C MET A 80 22.90 7.44 13.39
N ASP A 81 22.53 8.48 14.13
CA ASP A 81 23.45 9.35 14.86
C ASP A 81 23.36 9.09 16.37
N THR A 82 23.91 9.98 17.19
CA THR A 82 23.91 9.82 18.66
C THR A 82 22.49 9.78 19.25
N VAL A 83 21.54 10.53 18.71
CA VAL A 83 20.20 10.76 19.28
C VAL A 83 19.09 10.17 18.42
N MET A 84 19.18 10.34 17.10
CA MET A 84 18.16 10.00 16.12
C MET A 84 18.61 8.92 15.14
N ALA A 85 17.64 8.14 14.69
CA ALA A 85 17.80 7.14 13.66
C ALA A 85 16.68 7.25 12.62
N GLN A 86 17.07 7.06 11.37
CA GLN A 86 16.19 6.81 10.25
C GLN A 86 16.22 5.31 9.94
N VAL A 87 15.07 4.66 10.04
CA VAL A 87 14.90 3.24 9.72
C VAL A 87 14.02 3.13 8.48
N GLU A 88 14.49 2.36 7.50
CA GLU A 88 13.79 2.10 6.26
C GLU A 88 13.27 0.66 6.23
N LEU A 89 12.01 0.48 5.85
CA LEU A 89 11.36 -0.81 5.69
C LEU A 89 10.82 -0.97 4.27
N GLN A 90 11.00 -2.15 3.69
CA GLN A 90 10.27 -2.59 2.51
C GLN A 90 9.05 -3.41 2.94
N CYS A 91 7.85 -2.87 2.75
CA CYS A 91 6.57 -3.45 3.14
C CYS A 91 5.73 -3.76 1.89
N GLY A 92 5.85 -4.97 1.36
CA GLY A 92 5.23 -5.31 0.06
C GLY A 92 5.75 -4.38 -1.05
N PRO A 93 4.89 -3.68 -1.81
CA PRO A 93 5.32 -2.73 -2.83
C PRO A 93 5.75 -1.36 -2.26
N HIS A 94 5.61 -1.12 -0.96
CA HIS A 94 5.82 0.19 -0.34
C HIS A 94 7.15 0.29 0.40
N ARG A 95 7.88 1.38 0.17
CA ARG A 95 9.01 1.79 1.00
C ARG A 95 8.51 2.73 2.10
N VAL A 96 8.70 2.35 3.36
CA VAL A 96 8.28 3.12 4.54
C VAL A 96 9.51 3.59 5.31
N VAL A 97 9.55 4.88 5.68
CA VAL A 97 10.65 5.47 6.44
C VAL A 97 10.13 5.95 7.79
N SER A 98 10.80 5.56 8.86
CA SER A 98 10.51 6.00 10.23
C SER A 98 11.69 6.81 10.76
N LEU A 99 11.39 7.92 11.44
CA LEU A 99 12.35 8.62 12.28
C LEU A 99 12.03 8.27 13.74
N MET A 100 13.03 7.76 14.46
CA MET A 100 12.92 7.32 15.84
C MET A 100 14.23 7.57 16.59
N SER A 101 14.25 7.40 17.91
CA SER A 101 15.49 7.56 18.66
C SER A 101 16.47 6.44 18.34
N SER A 102 17.77 6.75 18.38
CA SER A 102 18.85 5.77 18.27
C SER A 102 18.78 4.72 19.39
N GLU A 103 18.27 5.09 20.55
CA GLU A 103 18.00 4.19 21.66
C GLU A 103 16.94 3.15 21.30
N ALA A 104 15.80 3.57 20.73
CA ALA A 104 14.73 2.65 20.36
C ALA A 104 15.18 1.64 19.28
N VAL A 105 16.07 2.03 18.36
CA VAL A 105 16.67 1.09 17.39
C VAL A 105 17.48 0.01 18.11
N ARG A 106 18.30 0.40 19.09
CA ARG A 106 19.11 -0.54 19.88
C ARG A 106 18.25 -1.43 20.77
N GLU A 107 17.26 -0.88 21.45
CA GLU A 107 16.35 -1.63 22.32
C GLU A 107 15.53 -2.68 21.57
N LEU A 108 15.08 -2.33 20.36
CA LEU A 108 14.35 -3.25 19.49
C LEU A 108 15.26 -4.21 18.73
N GLY A 109 16.59 -4.06 18.83
CA GLY A 109 17.55 -4.89 18.12
C GLY A 109 17.40 -4.83 16.59
N LEU A 110 17.03 -3.67 16.04
CA LEU A 110 16.80 -3.54 14.61
C LEU A 110 18.12 -3.55 13.84
N GLU A 111 18.17 -4.36 12.80
CA GLU A 111 19.25 -4.44 11.82
C GLU A 111 18.69 -4.66 10.41
N PRO A 112 19.44 -4.34 9.35
CA PRO A 112 19.04 -4.73 8.00
C PRO A 112 18.73 -6.23 7.91
N GLY A 113 17.54 -6.58 7.44
CA GLY A 113 17.00 -7.94 7.42
C GLY A 113 15.99 -8.25 8.52
N SER A 114 15.89 -7.43 9.58
CA SER A 114 14.87 -7.63 10.62
C SER A 114 13.45 -7.54 10.06
N VAL A 115 12.56 -8.43 10.50
CA VAL A 115 11.11 -8.26 10.28
C VAL A 115 10.60 -7.24 11.29
N ALA A 116 9.95 -6.19 10.80
CA ALA A 116 9.39 -5.14 11.63
C ALA A 116 8.03 -4.68 11.09
N VAL A 117 7.26 -4.03 11.95
CA VAL A 117 5.94 -3.48 11.59
C VAL A 117 5.98 -1.97 11.75
N ALA A 118 5.87 -1.24 10.65
CA ALA A 118 5.67 0.20 10.70
C ALA A 118 4.21 0.50 11.05
N VAL A 119 4.00 1.21 12.17
CA VAL A 119 2.67 1.57 12.66
C VAL A 119 2.47 3.06 12.51
N VAL A 120 1.48 3.47 11.71
CA VAL A 120 1.17 4.88 11.46
C VAL A 120 -0.20 5.22 12.03
N LYS A 121 -0.26 6.26 12.87
CA LYS A 121 -1.53 6.75 13.42
C LYS A 121 -2.40 7.30 12.29
N ALA A 122 -3.68 6.93 12.24
CA ALA A 122 -4.59 7.32 11.16
C ALA A 122 -4.68 8.84 10.98
N THR A 123 -4.55 9.60 12.06
CA THR A 123 -4.59 11.08 12.05
C THR A 123 -3.37 11.74 11.41
N THR A 124 -2.33 10.99 11.05
CA THR A 124 -1.11 11.49 10.42
C THR A 124 -1.07 11.19 8.91
N VAL A 125 -2.09 10.51 8.38
CA VAL A 125 -2.19 10.21 6.94
C VAL A 125 -2.78 11.41 6.20
N ILE A 126 -2.11 11.81 5.11
CA ILE A 126 -2.58 12.83 4.18
C ILE A 126 -3.11 12.12 2.93
N VAL A 127 -4.26 12.55 2.43
CA VAL A 127 -4.87 12.02 1.20
C VAL A 127 -4.77 13.08 0.11
N GLU A 128 -4.16 12.71 -1.00
CA GLU A 128 -4.04 13.54 -2.19
C GLU A 128 -4.67 12.81 -3.38
N THR A 129 -5.27 13.57 -4.29
CA THR A 129 -5.82 13.04 -5.55
C THR A 129 -5.08 13.69 -6.72
N PRO A 130 -4.87 12.97 -7.84
CA PRO A 130 -4.39 13.60 -9.07
C PRO A 130 -5.26 14.80 -9.47
N PRO A 131 -4.71 15.81 -10.17
CA PRO A 131 -5.51 16.90 -10.70
C PRO A 131 -6.66 16.33 -11.57
N GLY A 132 -7.87 16.81 -11.31
CA GLY A 132 -9.04 16.45 -12.13
C GLY A 132 -8.76 16.78 -13.60
N LYS A 133 -9.11 15.87 -14.50
CA LYS A 133 -9.14 16.21 -15.93
C LYS A 133 -10.43 16.99 -16.16
N ASP A 134 -10.30 18.28 -16.48
CA ASP A 134 -11.41 19.09 -17.01
C ASP A 134 -11.94 18.50 -18.32
#